data_AF-A0A1I8CN08-F1
#
_entry.id   AF-A0A1I8CN08-F1
#
_cell.length_a   1.000
_cell.length_b   1.000
_cell.length_c   1.000
_cell.angle_alpha   90.00
_cell.angle_beta   90.00
_cell.angle_gamma   90.00
#
_symmetry.space_group_name_H-M   'P 1'
#
loop_
_entity.id
_entity.type
_entity.pdbx_description
1 polymer ?
#
loop_
_entity_poly.entity_id
_entity_poly.type
_entity_poly.pdbx_seq_one_letter_code
_entity_poly.pdbx_strand_id
1 'polypeptide(L)'
;MASLLAYIPKRGVRSLNSHFFNAPYMFTKKGSRGQRKIGPNYEEKSQWPGQQREFPELSPKFMKLNPDALKRYTGVHETGYLDETTGQFVEIKEMVPEIIVPDLSGCELKPYVSFKTDIEIENRSSKYLKKIKELGSVELADLKTPEDERWPPPKLRAQTLFDLFYADEVKKNYLAGKYESGSNETKKE
;
A
#
# COMPACT_ATOMS: atom_id res chain seq x y z
N MET A 1 12.03 40.20 2.27
CA MET A 1 11.49 40.40 0.91
C MET A 1 12.45 39.73 -0.08
N ALA A 2 12.31 38.42 -0.29
CA ALA A 2 13.08 37.70 -1.30
C ALA A 2 12.07 37.06 -2.25
N SER A 3 11.76 37.76 -3.35
CA SER A 3 10.89 37.25 -4.41
C SER A 3 11.68 36.26 -5.27
N LEU A 4 11.38 34.97 -5.11
CA LEU A 4 11.81 33.94 -6.06
C LEU A 4 11.09 34.20 -7.39
N LEU A 5 11.79 34.86 -8.31
CA LEU A 5 11.36 35.01 -9.70
C LEU A 5 11.47 33.65 -10.39
N ALA A 6 10.35 32.95 -10.54
CA ALA A 6 10.28 31.74 -11.33
C ALA A 6 10.59 32.05 -12.80
N TYR A 7 11.61 31.41 -13.34
CA TYR A 7 12.02 31.55 -14.75
C TYR A 7 11.01 30.82 -15.64
N ILE A 8 10.29 31.56 -16.50
CA ILE A 8 9.27 31.01 -17.40
C ILE A 8 9.91 30.76 -18.77
N PRO A 9 9.91 29.53 -19.30
CA PRO A 9 10.44 29.25 -20.64
C PRO A 9 9.54 29.87 -21.72
N LYS A 10 10.15 30.61 -22.66
CA LYS A 10 9.48 31.31 -23.77
C LYS A 10 9.24 30.44 -25.03
N ARG A 11 9.51 29.14 -24.99
CA ARG A 11 9.31 28.24 -26.14
C ARG A 11 8.47 27.04 -25.73
N GLY A 12 7.29 26.93 -26.33
CA GLY A 12 6.49 25.70 -26.37
C GLY A 12 5.10 25.79 -25.76
N VAL A 13 4.11 26.05 -26.63
CA VAL A 13 2.67 25.73 -26.50
C VAL A 13 1.81 26.68 -25.63
N ARG A 14 1.19 27.64 -26.33
CA ARG A 14 -0.09 28.27 -25.91
C ARG A 14 -1.22 27.23 -25.98
N SER A 15 -1.43 26.40 -24.96
CA SER A 15 -2.74 25.73 -24.78
C SER A 15 -3.05 25.10 -23.42
N LEU A 16 -2.17 25.13 -22.41
CA LEU A 16 -2.43 24.42 -21.14
C LEU A 16 -2.06 25.23 -19.89
N ASN A 17 -2.46 26.50 -19.81
CA ASN A 17 -2.35 27.26 -18.56
C ASN A 17 -3.71 27.28 -17.83
N SER A 18 -3.77 26.54 -16.71
CA SER A 18 -4.97 26.36 -15.89
C SER A 18 -5.48 27.63 -15.22
N HIS A 19 -4.70 28.72 -15.22
CA HIS A 19 -5.14 30.00 -14.68
C HIS A 19 -6.07 30.78 -15.62
N PHE A 20 -6.12 30.44 -16.91
CA PHE A 20 -6.83 31.22 -17.93
C PHE A 20 -8.11 30.57 -18.48
N PHE A 21 -8.50 29.37 -18.03
CA PHE A 21 -9.74 28.72 -18.48
C PHE A 21 -10.68 28.36 -17.32
N ASN A 22 -11.94 28.79 -17.43
CA ASN A 22 -13.02 28.32 -16.57
C ASN A 22 -13.51 26.95 -17.07
N ALA A 23 -13.82 26.04 -16.15
CA ALA A 23 -14.26 24.69 -16.52
C ALA A 23 -15.62 24.75 -17.28
N PRO A 24 -15.78 23.99 -18.37
CA PRO A 24 -16.93 24.14 -19.27
C PRO A 24 -18.23 23.47 -18.79
N TYR A 25 -18.29 22.91 -17.57
CA TYR A 25 -19.45 22.15 -17.07
C TYR A 25 -20.12 22.79 -15.85
N MET A 26 -21.45 22.77 -15.83
CA MET A 26 -22.32 23.48 -14.87
C MET A 26 -22.41 22.85 -13.46
N PHE A 27 -21.71 21.73 -13.21
CA PHE A 27 -21.83 20.94 -11.98
C PHE A 27 -20.77 21.27 -10.91
N THR A 28 -20.15 22.45 -11.01
CA THR A 28 -19.06 22.86 -10.11
C THR A 28 -19.54 23.89 -9.08
N LYS A 29 -18.96 23.84 -7.87
CA LYS A 29 -19.14 24.89 -6.85
C LYS A 29 -18.65 26.21 -7.43
N LYS A 30 -19.52 27.24 -7.46
CA LYS A 30 -19.20 28.57 -8.00
C LYS A 30 -17.88 29.07 -7.39
N GLY A 31 -16.83 29.20 -8.23
CA GLY A 31 -15.49 29.61 -7.81
C GLY A 31 -14.40 28.51 -7.84
N SER A 32 -14.71 27.25 -8.12
CA SER A 32 -13.68 26.21 -8.27
C SER A 32 -13.02 26.25 -9.65
N ARG A 33 -11.69 26.29 -9.70
CA ARG A 33 -10.88 26.26 -10.93
C ARG A 33 -10.22 24.87 -11.08
N GLY A 34 -10.37 24.23 -12.24
CA GLY A 34 -9.76 22.93 -12.58
C GLY A 34 -10.75 21.87 -13.09
N GLN A 35 -10.25 20.83 -13.76
CA GLN A 35 -11.03 19.66 -14.21
C GLN A 35 -11.05 18.55 -13.14
N ARG A 36 -12.19 17.84 -12.96
CA ARG A 36 -12.21 16.47 -12.37
C ARG A 36 -13.30 15.57 -12.98
N LYS A 37 -12.99 14.26 -12.99
CA LYS A 37 -13.80 13.04 -13.28
C LYS A 37 -13.84 12.46 -14.70
N ILE A 38 -12.86 12.77 -15.55
CA ILE A 38 -12.11 11.70 -16.22
C ILE A 38 -10.68 11.96 -15.76
N GLY A 39 -9.98 10.91 -15.29
CA GLY A 39 -8.66 11.07 -14.68
C GLY A 39 -7.68 11.78 -15.63
N PRO A 40 -6.50 12.21 -15.13
CA PRO A 40 -5.45 12.66 -16.04
C PRO A 40 -5.23 11.56 -17.08
N ASN A 41 -5.47 11.87 -18.36
CA ASN A 41 -4.85 11.10 -19.43
C ASN A 41 -3.36 11.41 -19.32
N TYR A 42 -2.62 10.55 -18.63
CA TYR A 42 -1.18 10.51 -18.83
C TYR A 42 -1.00 10.03 -20.28
N GLU A 43 -0.49 10.89 -21.15
CA GLU A 43 0.18 10.39 -22.35
C GLU A 43 1.47 9.72 -21.87
N GLU A 44 1.36 8.46 -21.45
CA GLU A 44 2.49 7.68 -20.96
C GLU A 44 3.60 7.55 -22.00
N LYS A 45 3.31 7.80 -23.29
CA LYS A 45 4.26 7.65 -24.41
C LYS A 45 5.61 8.37 -24.21
N SER A 46 5.64 9.48 -23.45
CA SER A 46 6.90 10.19 -23.13
C SER A 46 7.54 9.78 -21.80
N GLN A 47 6.82 9.08 -20.93
CA GLN A 47 7.30 8.56 -19.64
C GLN A 47 7.81 7.12 -19.74
N TRP A 48 7.56 6.45 -20.88
CA TRP A 48 8.30 5.25 -21.21
C TRP A 48 9.76 5.68 -21.28
N PRO A 49 10.64 5.09 -20.46
CA PRO A 49 12.03 5.47 -20.50
C PRO A 49 12.50 5.32 -21.94
N GLY A 50 13.19 6.34 -22.44
CA GLY A 50 14.00 6.16 -23.64
C GLY A 50 14.81 4.88 -23.50
N GLN A 51 15.15 4.27 -24.63
CA GLN A 51 15.81 2.97 -24.78
C GLN A 51 17.21 2.86 -24.10
N GLN A 52 17.52 3.76 -23.17
CA GLN A 52 18.69 3.86 -22.32
C GLN A 52 18.30 3.61 -20.85
N ARG A 53 17.72 2.43 -20.56
CA ARG A 53 17.86 1.83 -19.23
C ARG A 53 19.24 1.15 -19.20
N GLU A 54 20.04 1.41 -18.17
CA GLU A 54 21.41 0.86 -18.05
C GLU A 54 21.45 -0.68 -17.97
N PHE A 55 20.31 -1.28 -17.66
CA PHE A 55 20.07 -2.70 -17.81
C PHE A 55 19.29 -2.91 -19.11
N PRO A 56 19.71 -3.83 -19.99
CA PRO A 56 18.88 -4.26 -21.11
C PRO A 56 17.69 -5.03 -20.51
N GLU A 57 16.67 -4.31 -20.07
CA GLU A 57 15.37 -4.92 -19.83
C GLU A 57 14.99 -5.61 -21.14
N LEU A 58 14.81 -6.93 -21.08
CA LEU A 58 14.40 -7.71 -22.23
C LEU A 58 13.22 -7.02 -22.93
N SER A 59 13.45 -6.67 -24.19
CA SER A 59 12.43 -6.22 -25.12
C SER A 59 11.17 -7.10 -25.04
N PRO A 60 9.95 -6.54 -25.18
CA PRO A 60 8.70 -7.29 -25.07
C PRO A 60 8.70 -8.60 -25.87
N LYS A 61 8.74 -9.70 -25.11
CA LYS A 61 8.22 -11.10 -25.22
C LYS A 61 8.00 -11.79 -26.58
N PHE A 62 7.87 -11.08 -27.71
CA PHE A 62 7.51 -11.63 -29.03
C PHE A 62 8.36 -11.12 -30.18
N MET A 63 9.37 -10.28 -29.92
CA MET A 63 10.25 -9.82 -30.99
C MET A 63 11.13 -10.97 -31.50
N LYS A 64 11.08 -11.23 -32.81
CA LYS A 64 11.95 -12.18 -33.51
C LYS A 64 13.45 -11.86 -33.35
N LEU A 65 13.76 -10.65 -32.92
CA LEU A 65 15.11 -10.12 -32.70
C LEU A 65 15.68 -10.42 -31.31
N ASN A 66 14.90 -11.04 -30.41
CA ASN A 66 15.44 -11.51 -29.13
C ASN A 66 16.45 -12.63 -29.37
N PRO A 67 17.50 -12.76 -28.54
CA PRO A 67 18.41 -13.89 -28.62
C PRO A 67 17.61 -15.20 -28.48
N ASP A 68 18.04 -16.27 -29.16
CA ASP A 68 17.23 -17.49 -29.28
C ASP A 68 16.87 -18.10 -27.91
N ALA A 69 17.74 -17.96 -26.90
CA ALA A 69 17.46 -18.40 -25.52
C ALA A 69 16.28 -17.66 -24.86
N LEU A 70 16.00 -16.43 -25.28
CA LEU A 70 14.95 -15.56 -24.73
C LEU A 70 13.75 -15.43 -25.67
N LYS A 71 13.80 -16.12 -26.80
CA LYS A 71 12.72 -16.20 -27.77
C LYS A 71 11.58 -16.97 -27.13
N ARG A 72 10.47 -16.28 -26.84
CA ARG A 72 9.30 -16.80 -26.10
C ARG A 72 9.46 -16.84 -24.57
N TYR A 73 10.51 -16.23 -24.00
CA TYR A 73 10.59 -16.10 -22.54
C TYR A 73 9.42 -15.25 -22.03
N THR A 74 8.65 -15.82 -21.11
CA THR A 74 7.37 -15.26 -20.66
C THR A 74 7.41 -14.68 -19.25
N GLY A 75 8.54 -14.82 -18.53
CA GLY A 75 8.64 -14.53 -17.10
C GLY A 75 7.99 -15.60 -16.21
N VAL A 76 7.61 -16.74 -16.78
CA VAL A 76 7.04 -17.87 -16.03
C VAL A 76 8.16 -18.55 -15.26
N HIS A 77 7.94 -18.76 -13.96
CA HIS A 77 8.85 -19.55 -13.13
C HIS A 77 8.71 -21.04 -13.49
N GLU A 78 9.85 -21.73 -13.58
CA GLU A 78 9.90 -23.16 -13.90
C GLU A 78 9.39 -23.99 -12.72
N THR A 79 8.63 -25.05 -13.02
CA THR A 79 8.03 -25.98 -12.04
C THR A 79 8.82 -27.29 -11.90
N GLY A 80 10.04 -27.32 -12.43
CA GLY A 80 10.83 -28.53 -12.59
C GLY A 80 12.13 -28.23 -13.31
N TYR A 81 12.78 -29.28 -13.81
CA TYR A 81 14.03 -29.15 -14.55
C TYR A 81 14.05 -30.08 -15.77
N LEU A 82 14.93 -29.78 -16.73
CA LEU A 82 15.21 -30.68 -17.85
C LEU A 82 16.28 -31.70 -17.41
N ASP A 83 15.94 -32.98 -17.47
CA ASP A 83 16.90 -34.05 -17.20
C ASP A 83 17.89 -34.18 -18.37
N GLU A 84 19.19 -34.05 -18.09
CA GLU A 84 20.25 -34.06 -19.10
C GLU A 84 20.37 -35.41 -19.83
N THR A 85 19.98 -36.50 -19.16
CA THR A 85 20.15 -37.86 -19.68
C THR A 85 19.03 -38.27 -20.62
N THR A 86 17.79 -37.95 -20.26
CA THR A 86 16.59 -38.32 -21.03
C THR A 86 16.11 -37.18 -21.93
N GLY A 87 16.55 -35.93 -21.68
CA GLY A 87 16.06 -34.73 -22.35
C GLY A 87 14.59 -34.41 -22.03
N GLN A 88 14.01 -35.09 -21.04
CA GLN A 88 12.62 -34.92 -20.64
C GLN A 88 12.51 -33.90 -19.51
N PHE A 89 11.41 -33.14 -19.50
CA PHE A 89 11.11 -32.22 -18.40
C PHE A 89 10.50 -32.99 -17.24
N VAL A 90 11.13 -32.91 -16.08
CA VAL A 90 10.69 -33.56 -14.84
C VAL A 90 10.04 -32.51 -13.95
N GLU A 91 8.73 -32.65 -13.73
CA GLU A 91 7.97 -31.77 -12.84
C GLU A 91 8.20 -32.13 -11.37
N ILE A 92 8.53 -31.12 -10.54
CA ILE A 92 8.71 -31.27 -9.10
C ILE A 92 7.47 -30.73 -8.40
N LYS A 93 6.73 -31.60 -7.70
CA LYS A 93 5.47 -31.23 -7.03
C LYS A 93 5.64 -30.08 -6.04
N GLU A 94 6.75 -30.01 -5.32
CA GLU A 94 7.05 -28.94 -4.35
C GLU A 94 7.29 -27.57 -5.01
N MET A 95 7.68 -27.55 -6.28
CA MET A 95 7.87 -26.31 -7.03
C MET A 95 6.56 -25.80 -7.66
N VAL A 96 5.51 -26.63 -7.70
CA VAL A 96 4.21 -26.21 -8.20
C VAL A 96 3.47 -25.46 -7.08
N PRO A 97 3.09 -24.18 -7.28
CA PRO A 97 2.40 -23.42 -6.25
C PRO A 97 0.98 -23.95 -6.05
N GLU A 98 0.66 -24.31 -4.81
CA GLU A 98 -0.69 -24.72 -4.42
C GLU A 98 -1.49 -23.52 -3.89
N ILE A 99 -2.70 -23.34 -4.43
CA ILE A 99 -3.61 -22.29 -3.97
C ILE A 99 -4.46 -22.86 -2.83
N ILE A 100 -4.18 -22.41 -1.60
CA ILE A 100 -4.96 -22.80 -0.41
C ILE A 100 -6.26 -21.99 -0.38
N VAL A 101 -7.38 -22.63 -0.73
CA VAL A 101 -8.71 -22.02 -0.77
C VAL A 101 -9.50 -22.43 0.48
N PRO A 102 -9.87 -21.49 1.38
CA PRO A 102 -10.73 -21.80 2.51
C PRO A 102 -12.18 -22.03 2.08
N ASP A 103 -12.97 -22.75 2.89
CA ASP A 103 -14.41 -22.81 2.68
C ASP A 103 -15.05 -21.43 2.99
N LEU A 104 -15.85 -20.92 2.06
CA LEU A 104 -16.51 -19.62 2.17
C LEU A 104 -17.99 -19.75 2.56
N SER A 105 -18.46 -20.96 2.89
CA SER A 105 -19.81 -21.17 3.40
C SER A 105 -20.04 -20.35 4.69
N GLY A 106 -21.05 -19.48 4.68
CA GLY A 106 -21.36 -18.59 5.81
C GLY A 106 -20.53 -17.31 5.94
N CYS A 107 -19.71 -16.96 4.94
CA CYS A 107 -18.96 -15.69 4.97
C CYS A 107 -19.90 -14.48 4.79
N GLU A 108 -20.03 -13.64 5.83
CA GLU A 108 -20.88 -12.44 5.80
C GLU A 108 -20.23 -11.25 5.05
N LEU A 109 -18.90 -11.27 4.94
CA LEU A 109 -18.13 -10.18 4.33
C LEU A 109 -18.37 -10.13 2.81
N LYS A 110 -18.60 -8.92 2.31
CA LYS A 110 -18.83 -8.65 0.87
C LYS A 110 -17.66 -7.88 0.28
N PRO A 111 -17.42 -7.97 -1.04
CA PRO A 111 -16.34 -7.23 -1.72
C PRO A 111 -16.45 -5.70 -1.60
N TYR A 112 -17.67 -5.20 -1.34
CA TYR A 112 -17.95 -3.77 -1.25
C TYR A 112 -18.66 -3.44 0.05
N VAL A 113 -18.39 -2.24 0.54
CA VAL A 113 -18.98 -1.67 1.74
C VAL A 113 -20.03 -0.63 1.34
N SER A 114 -21.06 -0.46 2.17
CA SER A 114 -22.11 0.56 1.94
C SER A 114 -21.58 1.97 2.22
N PHE A 115 -21.92 2.95 1.37
CA PHE A 115 -21.59 4.37 1.59
C PHE A 115 -22.08 4.95 2.94
N LYS A 116 -23.01 4.29 3.65
CA LYS A 116 -23.42 4.69 5.00
C LYS A 116 -22.24 4.70 5.98
N THR A 117 -21.22 3.87 5.75
CA THR A 117 -20.02 3.84 6.59
C THR A 117 -19.22 5.13 6.51
N ASP A 118 -19.22 5.83 5.37
CA ASP A 118 -18.46 7.08 5.21
C ASP A 118 -19.00 8.18 6.14
N ILE A 119 -20.33 8.25 6.28
CA ILE A 119 -21.00 9.18 7.20
C ILE A 119 -20.60 8.86 8.65
N GLU A 120 -20.55 7.58 9.00
CA GLU A 120 -20.15 7.15 10.33
C GLU A 120 -18.67 7.44 10.62
N ILE A 121 -17.80 7.18 9.64
CA ILE A 121 -16.37 7.50 9.68
C ILE A 121 -16.15 9.00 9.88
N GLU A 122 -16.87 9.85 9.15
CA GLU A 122 -16.79 11.30 9.29
C GLU A 122 -17.21 11.74 10.70
N ASN A 123 -18.30 11.17 11.23
CA ASN A 123 -18.75 11.42 12.59
C ASN A 123 -17.70 10.99 13.65
N ARG A 124 -17.12 9.80 13.53
CA ARG A 124 -16.07 9.31 14.45
C ARG A 124 -14.82 10.20 14.38
N SER A 125 -14.40 10.56 13.17
CA SER A 125 -13.22 11.41 12.96
C SER A 125 -13.39 12.81 13.57
N SER A 126 -14.56 13.43 13.38
CA SER A 126 -14.83 14.76 13.95
C SER A 126 -14.87 14.74 15.48
N LYS A 127 -15.43 13.67 16.09
CA LYS A 127 -15.39 13.46 17.55
C LYS A 127 -13.97 13.29 18.06
N TYR A 128 -13.17 12.46 17.40
CA TYR A 128 -11.79 12.20 17.79
C TYR A 128 -10.92 13.47 17.68
N LEU A 129 -11.09 14.27 16.62
CA LEU A 129 -10.40 15.55 16.48
C LEU A 129 -10.76 16.55 17.58
N LYS A 130 -12.00 16.55 18.09
CA LYS A 130 -12.39 17.37 19.25
C LYS A 130 -11.63 16.91 20.50
N LYS A 131 -11.56 15.61 20.76
CA LYS A 131 -10.78 15.05 21.89
C LYS A 131 -9.29 15.40 21.80
N ILE A 132 -8.68 15.34 20.61
CA ILE A 132 -7.29 15.79 20.42
C ILE A 132 -7.13 17.26 20.78
N LYS A 133 -8.06 18.12 20.36
CA LYS A 133 -8.01 19.56 20.69
C LYS A 133 -8.17 19.81 22.19
N GLU A 134 -9.03 19.06 22.86
CA GLU A 134 -9.26 19.16 24.32
C GLU A 134 -8.06 18.69 25.13
N LEU A 135 -7.42 17.59 24.72
CA LEU A 135 -6.31 16.98 25.44
C LEU A 135 -4.94 17.53 25.05
N GLY A 136 -4.84 18.20 23.90
CA GLY A 136 -3.63 18.82 23.39
C GLY A 136 -2.63 17.87 22.73
N SER A 137 -2.88 16.56 22.72
CA SER A 137 -2.03 15.56 22.05
C SER A 137 -2.83 14.36 21.54
N VAL A 138 -2.27 13.70 20.52
CA VAL A 138 -2.86 12.50 19.90
C VAL A 138 -2.74 11.30 20.84
N GLU A 139 -1.59 11.13 21.50
CA GLU A 139 -1.32 10.01 22.41
C GLU A 139 -2.27 10.00 23.62
N LEU A 140 -2.53 11.16 24.23
CA LEU A 140 -3.50 11.24 25.33
C LEU A 140 -4.93 10.99 24.87
N ALA A 141 -5.27 11.39 23.64
CA ALA A 141 -6.57 11.09 23.05
C ALA A 141 -6.73 9.59 22.83
N ASP A 142 -5.68 8.92 22.33
CA ASP A 142 -5.66 7.48 22.08
C ASP A 142 -5.92 6.66 23.32
N LEU A 143 -5.23 6.98 24.42
CA LEU A 143 -5.38 6.28 25.70
C LEU A 143 -6.78 6.45 26.30
N LYS A 144 -7.49 7.54 25.99
CA LYS A 144 -8.82 7.85 26.54
C LYS A 144 -9.97 7.45 25.62
N THR A 145 -9.71 7.13 24.36
CA THR A 145 -10.73 6.72 23.40
C THR A 145 -10.82 5.20 23.33
N PRO A 146 -12.01 4.60 23.45
CA PRO A 146 -12.18 3.19 23.12
C PRO A 146 -11.88 2.95 21.64
N GLU A 147 -11.34 1.78 21.31
CA GLU A 147 -10.86 1.46 19.96
C GLU A 147 -11.98 1.52 18.91
N ASP A 148 -13.19 1.09 19.26
CA ASP A 148 -14.33 1.05 18.33
C ASP A 148 -14.78 2.44 17.86
N GLU A 149 -14.69 3.45 18.73
CA GLU A 149 -15.11 4.82 18.40
C GLU A 149 -14.02 5.62 17.69
N ARG A 150 -12.79 5.11 17.71
CA ARG A 150 -11.61 5.84 17.28
C ARG A 150 -11.50 5.84 15.76
N TRP A 151 -11.40 7.04 15.19
CA TRP A 151 -11.02 7.20 13.78
C TRP A 151 -10.14 8.44 13.59
N PRO A 152 -8.99 8.33 12.90
CA PRO A 152 -8.46 7.14 12.23
C PRO A 152 -7.90 6.08 13.20
N PRO A 153 -7.83 4.80 12.78
CA PRO A 153 -7.17 3.77 13.57
C PRO A 153 -5.69 4.11 13.79
N PRO A 154 -5.09 3.68 14.92
CA PRO A 154 -3.67 3.86 15.16
C PRO A 154 -2.84 3.19 14.07
N LYS A 155 -1.64 3.72 13.83
CA LYS A 155 -0.66 3.02 12.99
C LYS A 155 -0.22 1.75 13.72
N LEU A 156 -0.28 0.61 13.03
CA LEU A 156 0.28 -0.65 13.51
C LEU A 156 1.82 -0.56 13.47
N ARG A 157 2.42 -0.26 14.62
CA ARG A 157 3.86 -0.32 14.90
C ARG A 157 4.11 -1.53 15.79
N ALA A 158 5.37 -1.95 15.91
CA ALA A 158 5.75 -3.02 16.83
C ALA A 158 5.29 -2.75 18.27
N GLN A 159 5.35 -1.49 18.72
CA GLN A 159 4.85 -1.06 20.03
C GLN A 159 3.35 -1.28 20.17
N THR A 160 2.54 -0.78 19.22
CA THR A 160 1.08 -0.95 19.28
C THR A 160 0.67 -2.43 19.21
N LEU A 161 1.34 -3.24 18.39
CA LEU A 161 1.10 -4.70 18.38
C LEU A 161 1.47 -5.36 19.71
N PHE A 162 2.60 -4.97 20.30
CA PHE A 162 3.02 -5.49 21.60
C PHE A 162 2.00 -5.13 22.70
N ASP A 163 1.54 -3.89 22.71
CA ASP A 163 0.58 -3.40 23.70
C ASP A 163 -0.77 -4.11 23.61
N LEU A 164 -1.26 -4.38 22.38
CA LEU A 164 -2.54 -5.06 22.15
C LEU A 164 -2.54 -6.53 22.57
N PHE A 165 -1.48 -7.27 22.23
CA PHE A 165 -1.47 -8.72 22.40
C PHE A 165 -0.74 -9.18 23.67
N TYR A 166 0.37 -8.53 24.03
CA TYR A 166 1.30 -9.07 25.03
C TYR A 166 1.36 -8.26 26.33
N ALA A 167 1.08 -6.95 26.30
CA ALA A 167 1.29 -6.11 27.48
C ALA A 167 0.48 -6.56 28.69
N ASP A 168 -0.76 -7.00 28.52
CA ASP A 168 -1.59 -7.48 29.63
C ASP A 168 -1.10 -8.80 30.21
N GLU A 169 -0.61 -9.71 29.38
CA GLU A 169 -0.01 -10.97 29.82
C GLU A 169 1.30 -10.72 30.58
N VAL A 170 2.16 -9.85 30.04
CA VAL A 170 3.43 -9.46 30.68
C VAL A 170 3.16 -8.79 32.03
N LYS A 171 2.20 -7.88 32.13
CA LYS A 171 1.80 -7.26 33.40
C LYS A 171 1.32 -8.30 34.41
N LYS A 172 0.44 -9.23 34.00
CA LYS A 172 -0.06 -10.30 34.87
C LYS A 172 1.07 -11.19 35.36
N ASN A 173 1.97 -11.60 34.46
CA ASN A 173 3.11 -12.44 34.80
C ASN A 173 4.12 -11.72 35.70
N TYR A 174 4.31 -10.41 35.51
CA TYR A 174 5.15 -9.58 36.37
C TYR A 174 4.58 -9.44 37.78
N LEU A 175 3.28 -9.11 37.90
CA LEU A 175 2.60 -9.07 39.20
C LEU A 175 2.58 -10.43 39.89
N ALA A 176 2.55 -11.52 39.12
CA ALA A 176 2.67 -12.89 39.64
C ALA A 176 4.13 -13.29 40.02
N GLY A 177 5.11 -12.39 39.86
CA GLY A 177 6.50 -12.63 40.23
C GLY A 177 7.27 -13.60 39.32
N LYS A 178 6.73 -13.96 38.15
CA LYS A 178 7.36 -14.96 37.27
C LYS A 178 8.71 -14.52 36.71
N TYR A 179 8.96 -13.22 36.62
CA TYR A 179 10.18 -12.65 36.03
C TYR A 179 11.28 -12.30 37.05
N GLU A 180 11.00 -12.36 38.36
CA GLU A 180 11.98 -12.02 39.40
C GLU A 180 13.01 -13.14 39.64
N SER A 181 12.81 -14.29 39.00
CA SER A 181 13.75 -15.43 39.04
C SER A 181 14.88 -15.28 38.02
N GLY A 182 15.83 -14.39 38.31
CA GLY A 182 17.15 -14.43 37.67
C GLY A 182 17.91 -15.70 38.05
N SER A 183 18.54 -16.33 37.06
CA SER A 183 19.54 -17.42 37.12
C SER A 183 19.05 -18.83 37.45
N ASN A 184 18.50 -19.57 36.49
CA ASN A 184 18.64 -21.03 36.42
C ASN A 184 18.44 -21.61 34.99
N GLU A 185 18.89 -20.90 33.95
CA GLU A 185 19.13 -21.51 32.62
C GLU A 185 20.63 -21.62 32.31
N THR A 186 21.45 -21.74 33.36
CA THR A 186 22.83 -22.23 33.30
C THR A 186 22.95 -23.59 33.99
N LYS A 187 22.14 -24.57 33.58
CA LYS A 187 22.25 -26.00 33.91
C LYS A 187 21.57 -26.76 32.77
N LYS A 188 22.18 -27.66 31.99
CA LYS A 188 23.42 -28.43 32.03
C LYS A 188 23.74 -28.83 30.58
N GLU A 189 25.04 -29.00 30.32
CA GLU A 189 25.72 -29.90 29.36
C GLU A 189 24.92 -30.47 28.18
#